data_AF-A0A932G8A2-F1
#
_entry.id   AF-A0A932G8A2-F1
#
_cell.length_a   1.000
_cell.length_b   1.000
_cell.length_c   1.000
_cell.angle_alpha   90.00
_cell.angle_beta   90.00
_cell.angle_gamma   90.00
#
_symmetry.space_group_name_H-M   'P 1'
#
loop_
_entity.id
_entity.type
_entity.pdbx_description
1 polymer ?
#
loop_
_entity_poly.entity_id
_entity_poly.type
_entity_poly.pdbx_seq_one_letter_code
_entity_poly.pdbx_strand_id
1 'polypeptide(L)'
;MTLELELPPDVESWLRREAVRRGIDERVLVLEKLKQQRTEEKGVDPLEGLSEDESVLLAEIAQGLPDEVRRRYRSLSEKCRDETLTAEEHRELIALVDRVECDHARRLAHVAKVARLCGISLDEAMRQLELKPASVI
;
A
#
# COMPACT_ATOMS: atom_id res chain seq x y z
N MET A 1 -2.34 20.20 -8.98
CA MET A 1 -2.17 21.48 -8.25
C MET A 1 -1.23 22.34 -9.08
N THR A 2 -1.55 23.62 -9.29
CA THR A 2 -0.69 24.59 -9.98
C THR A 2 -0.05 25.48 -8.92
N LEU A 3 1.26 25.64 -8.97
CA LEU A 3 2.02 26.44 -8.02
C LEU A 3 2.75 27.54 -8.81
N GLU A 4 2.56 28.79 -8.42
CA GLU A 4 3.32 29.93 -8.96
C GLU A 4 4.44 30.26 -7.98
N LEU A 5 5.66 30.31 -8.50
CA LEU A 5 6.88 30.51 -7.72
C LEU A 5 7.66 31.67 -8.31
N GLU A 6 7.97 32.67 -7.49
CA GLU A 6 8.96 33.68 -7.83
C GLU A 6 10.34 33.13 -7.48
N LEU A 7 11.18 32.92 -8.50
CA LEU A 7 12.52 32.38 -8.32
C LEU A 7 13.54 33.52 -8.15
N PRO A 8 14.48 33.39 -7.21
CA PRO A 8 15.62 34.29 -7.12
C PRO A 8 16.40 34.38 -8.46
N PRO A 9 16.97 35.54 -8.82
CA PRO A 9 17.59 35.75 -10.14
C PRO A 9 18.76 34.81 -10.46
N ASP A 10 19.49 34.40 -9.43
CA ASP A 10 20.59 33.44 -9.50
C ASP A 10 20.09 32.01 -9.82
N VAL A 11 18.97 31.61 -9.22
CA VAL A 11 18.31 30.32 -9.47
C VAL A 11 17.68 30.28 -10.86
N GLU A 12 17.01 31.34 -11.29
CA GLU A 12 16.46 31.46 -12.66
C GLU A 12 17.58 31.36 -13.70
N SER A 13 18.66 32.11 -13.49
CA SER A 13 19.82 32.10 -14.37
C SER A 13 20.49 30.73 -14.46
N TRP A 14 20.57 30.01 -13.33
CA TRP A 14 21.07 28.63 -13.31
C TRP A 14 20.14 27.68 -14.08
N LEU A 15 18.83 27.77 -13.84
CA LEU A 15 17.82 26.91 -14.46
C LEU A 15 17.82 27.06 -15.99
N ARG A 16 17.83 28.30 -16.48
CA ARG A 16 17.89 28.59 -17.92
C ARG A 16 19.13 27.98 -18.58
N ARG A 17 20.31 28.15 -17.95
CA ARG A 17 21.57 27.60 -18.49
C ARG A 17 21.56 26.07 -18.50
N GLU A 18 21.04 25.45 -17.46
CA GLU A 18 20.95 23.99 -17.34
C GLU A 18 19.96 23.40 -18.35
N ALA A 19 18.81 24.04 -18.53
CA ALA A 19 17.78 23.68 -19.50
C ALA A 19 18.30 23.72 -20.94
N VAL A 20 18.98 24.81 -21.31
CA VAL A 20 19.63 24.95 -22.63
C VAL A 20 20.68 23.88 -22.86
N ARG A 21 21.52 23.60 -21.85
CA ARG A 21 22.57 22.58 -21.96
C ARG A 21 22.01 21.18 -22.20
N ARG A 22 20.83 20.90 -21.62
CA ARG A 22 20.14 19.61 -21.73
C ARG A 22 19.14 19.55 -22.88
N GLY A 23 18.87 20.67 -23.56
CA GLY A 23 17.89 20.76 -24.63
C GLY A 23 16.45 20.53 -24.18
N ILE A 24 16.13 20.82 -22.91
CA ILE A 24 14.80 20.63 -22.31
C ILE A 24 14.21 21.96 -21.84
N ASP A 25 12.90 21.99 -21.61
CA ASP A 25 12.19 23.14 -21.07
C ASP A 25 12.52 23.37 -19.58
N GLU A 26 12.57 24.64 -19.16
CA GLU A 26 12.88 25.05 -17.79
C GLU A 26 11.91 24.42 -16.76
N ARG A 27 10.61 24.33 -17.09
CA ARG A 27 9.60 23.74 -16.20
C ARG A 27 9.80 22.24 -16.06
N VAL A 28 10.17 21.56 -17.15
CA VAL A 28 10.47 20.13 -17.14
C VAL A 28 11.67 19.85 -16.25
N LEU A 29 12.72 20.67 -16.34
CA LEU A 29 13.90 20.54 -15.50
C LEU A 29 13.59 20.75 -14.00
N VAL A 30 12.73 21.72 -13.64
CA VAL A 30 12.29 21.92 -12.24
C VAL A 30 11.55 20.68 -11.74
N LEU A 31 10.63 20.14 -12.54
CA LEU A 31 9.89 18.94 -12.17
C LEU A 31 10.80 17.72 -11.98
N GLU A 32 11.80 17.54 -12.85
CA GLU A 32 12.81 16.49 -12.68
C GLU A 32 13.61 16.65 -11.40
N LYS A 33 14.04 17.87 -11.09
CA LYS A 33 14.81 18.16 -9.88
C LYS A 33 14.03 17.93 -8.60
N LEU A 34 12.75 18.32 -8.58
CA LEU A 34 11.86 18.04 -7.44
C LEU A 34 11.57 16.54 -7.27
N LYS A 35 11.39 15.80 -8.38
CA LYS A 35 11.24 14.33 -8.35
C LYS A 35 12.50 13.64 -7.87
N GLN A 36 13.67 14.13 -8.30
CA GLN A 36 14.98 13.62 -7.89
C GLN A 36 15.21 13.84 -6.40
N GLN A 37 15.00 15.07 -5.89
CA GLN A 37 15.12 15.37 -4.46
C GLN A 37 14.16 14.53 -3.62
N ARG A 38 12.89 14.41 -4.01
CA ARG A 38 11.95 13.50 -3.33
C ARG A 38 12.48 12.07 -3.30
N THR A 39 13.16 11.61 -4.35
CA THR A 39 13.68 10.24 -4.44
C THR A 39 14.98 10.05 -3.65
N GLU A 40 15.81 11.10 -3.55
CA GLU A 40 17.05 11.12 -2.77
C GLU A 40 16.78 11.34 -1.27
N GLU A 41 15.74 12.10 -0.92
CA GLU A 41 15.20 12.26 0.44
C GLU A 41 14.41 11.02 0.89
N LYS A 42 13.96 10.16 -0.06
CA LYS A 42 13.33 8.86 0.18
C LYS A 42 14.33 7.77 0.63
N GLY A 43 15.14 8.12 1.63
CA GLY A 43 15.58 7.17 2.65
C GLY A 43 14.53 6.96 3.75
N VAL A 44 13.35 7.58 3.63
CA VAL A 44 12.27 7.55 4.62
C VAL A 44 10.97 7.09 3.95
N ASP A 45 10.23 6.26 4.69
CA ASP A 45 9.05 5.48 4.33
C ASP A 45 8.07 6.21 3.37
N PRO A 46 7.73 5.64 2.20
CA PRO A 46 6.71 6.17 1.28
C PRO A 46 5.31 6.33 1.87
N LEU A 47 5.07 5.81 3.07
CA LEU A 47 3.84 5.95 3.85
C LEU A 47 3.84 7.17 4.78
N GLU A 48 4.95 7.89 4.94
CA GLU A 48 5.00 9.14 5.71
C GLU A 48 4.52 10.33 4.86
N GLY A 49 3.27 10.72 5.06
CA GLY A 49 2.62 11.85 4.36
C GLY A 49 1.19 11.60 3.89
N LEU A 50 0.60 10.49 4.34
CA LEU A 50 -0.74 10.06 3.94
C LEU A 50 -1.83 11.00 4.50
N SER A 51 -2.79 11.35 3.64
CA SER A 51 -4.01 12.07 3.99
C SER A 51 -4.85 11.29 5.02
N GLU A 52 -5.77 11.94 5.74
CA GLU A 52 -6.67 11.27 6.69
C GLU A 52 -7.37 10.05 6.06
N ASP A 53 -7.80 10.16 4.81
CA ASP A 53 -8.42 9.06 4.04
C ASP A 53 -7.49 7.84 3.83
N GLU A 54 -6.19 8.09 3.69
CA GLU A 54 -5.19 7.05 3.49
C GLU A 54 -4.82 6.36 4.81
N SER A 55 -4.79 7.11 5.92
CA SER A 55 -4.60 6.54 7.27
C SER A 55 -5.73 5.60 7.69
N VAL A 56 -6.97 5.92 7.31
CA VAL A 56 -8.13 5.04 7.52
C VAL A 56 -7.99 3.76 6.70
N LEU A 57 -7.54 3.88 5.44
CA LEU A 57 -7.29 2.73 4.58
C LEU A 57 -6.20 1.81 5.16
N LEU A 58 -5.14 2.38 5.72
CA LEU A 58 -4.10 1.61 6.39
C LEU A 58 -4.60 0.92 7.66
N ALA A 59 -5.44 1.60 8.45
CA ALA A 59 -6.05 0.99 9.64
C ALA A 59 -6.93 -0.22 9.26
N GLU A 60 -7.70 -0.12 8.17
CA GLU A 60 -8.49 -1.24 7.64
C GLU A 60 -7.62 -2.38 7.10
N ILE A 61 -6.46 -2.08 6.50
CA ILE A 61 -5.50 -3.09 6.05
C ILE A 61 -4.82 -3.80 7.23
N ALA A 62 -4.55 -3.05 8.31
CA ALA A 62 -3.89 -3.56 9.52
C ALA A 62 -4.85 -4.37 10.42
N GLN A 63 -6.16 -4.14 10.31
CA GLN A 63 -7.19 -4.97 10.95
C GLN A 63 -7.25 -6.34 10.25
N GLY A 64 -6.35 -7.24 10.64
CA GLY A 64 -6.46 -8.65 10.31
C GLY A 64 -7.72 -9.29 10.92
N LEU A 65 -7.86 -10.62 10.76
CA LEU A 65 -9.00 -11.35 11.33
C LEU A 65 -9.08 -11.17 12.85
N PRO A 66 -10.29 -10.92 13.40
CA PRO A 66 -10.51 -10.86 14.85
C PRO A 66 -9.99 -12.12 15.54
N ASP A 67 -9.41 -11.98 16.73
CA ASP A 67 -8.80 -13.10 17.46
C ASP A 67 -9.76 -14.25 17.76
N GLU A 68 -11.05 -13.93 17.96
CA GLU A 68 -12.09 -14.94 18.12
C GLU A 68 -12.27 -15.79 16.86
N VAL A 69 -12.34 -15.16 15.69
CA VAL A 69 -12.44 -15.83 14.39
C VAL A 69 -11.20 -16.68 14.14
N ARG A 70 -10.01 -16.14 14.43
CA ARG A 70 -8.74 -16.85 14.28
C ARG A 70 -8.64 -18.09 15.18
N ARG A 71 -9.07 -17.98 16.44
CA ARG A 71 -9.11 -19.10 17.39
C ARG A 71 -10.11 -20.17 16.95
N ARG A 72 -11.31 -19.75 16.51
CA ARG A 72 -12.34 -20.69 16.07
C ARG A 72 -11.92 -21.45 14.81
N TYR A 73 -11.38 -20.73 13.83
CA TYR A 73 -10.81 -21.33 12.61
C TYR A 73 -9.72 -22.36 12.94
N ARG A 74 -8.77 -22.02 13.83
CA ARG A 74 -7.70 -22.94 14.23
C ARG A 74 -8.26 -24.20 14.91
N SER A 75 -9.20 -24.04 15.84
CA SER A 75 -9.82 -25.17 16.54
C SER A 75 -10.56 -26.11 15.59
N LEU A 76 -11.33 -25.58 14.64
CA LEU A 76 -12.02 -26.38 13.63
C LEU A 76 -11.05 -27.03 12.65
N SER A 77 -9.96 -26.34 12.30
CA SER A 77 -8.91 -26.89 11.43
C SER A 77 -8.18 -28.06 12.09
N GLU A 78 -7.90 -27.98 13.39
CA GLU A 78 -7.32 -29.08 14.18
C GLU A 78 -8.27 -30.28 14.22
N LYS A 79 -9.54 -30.06 14.58
CA LYS A 79 -10.56 -31.12 14.56
C LYS A 79 -10.74 -31.76 13.18
N CYS A 80 -10.59 -30.97 12.10
CA CYS A 80 -10.66 -31.48 10.74
C CYS A 80 -9.48 -32.39 10.42
N ARG A 81 -8.26 -32.06 10.87
CA ARG A 81 -7.08 -32.93 10.73
C ARG A 81 -7.19 -34.19 11.58
N ASP A 82 -7.82 -34.08 12.74
CA ASP A 82 -8.05 -35.20 13.65
C ASP A 82 -9.30 -36.04 13.26
N GLU A 83 -9.98 -35.69 12.16
CA GLU A 83 -11.21 -36.34 11.68
C GLU A 83 -12.35 -36.39 12.73
N THR A 84 -12.33 -35.47 13.69
CA THR A 84 -13.33 -35.38 14.79
C THR A 84 -14.40 -34.31 14.56
N LEU A 85 -14.40 -33.70 13.39
CA LEU A 85 -15.31 -32.61 13.04
C LEU A 85 -16.75 -33.12 12.89
N THR A 86 -17.70 -32.49 13.59
CA THR A 86 -19.12 -32.80 13.38
C THR A 86 -19.65 -32.19 12.08
N ALA A 87 -20.83 -32.63 11.62
CA ALA A 87 -21.46 -32.06 10.43
C ALA A 87 -21.80 -30.57 10.59
N GLU A 88 -22.18 -30.15 11.80
CA GLU A 88 -22.38 -28.75 12.16
C GLU A 88 -21.06 -27.96 12.11
N GLU A 89 -20.00 -28.51 12.70
CA GLU A 89 -18.68 -27.88 12.74
C GLU A 89 -18.03 -27.79 11.35
N HIS A 90 -18.32 -28.75 10.47
CA HIS A 90 -17.91 -28.71 9.06
C HIS A 90 -18.58 -27.57 8.30
N ARG A 91 -19.89 -27.38 8.49
CA ARG A 91 -20.62 -26.24 7.91
C ARG A 91 -20.09 -24.91 8.43
N GLU A 92 -19.76 -24.86 9.72
CA GLU A 92 -19.15 -23.68 10.34
C GLU A 92 -17.77 -23.37 9.76
N LEU A 93 -16.93 -24.40 9.56
CA LEU A 93 -15.60 -24.22 8.98
C LEU A 93 -15.67 -23.67 7.55
N ILE A 94 -16.59 -24.17 6.71
CA ILE A 94 -16.81 -23.64 5.36
C ILE A 94 -17.17 -22.15 5.42
N ALA A 95 -18.16 -21.79 6.24
CA ALA A 95 -18.60 -20.40 6.36
C ALA A 95 -17.48 -19.48 6.88
N LEU A 96 -16.61 -19.99 7.75
CA LEU A 96 -15.44 -19.26 8.24
C LEU A 96 -14.40 -19.07 7.14
N VAL A 97 -14.13 -20.08 6.30
CA VAL A 97 -13.22 -19.95 5.15
C VAL A 97 -13.72 -18.89 4.18
N ASP A 98 -15.00 -18.95 3.79
CA ASP A 98 -15.60 -17.98 2.86
C ASP A 98 -15.46 -16.54 3.38
N ARG A 99 -15.69 -16.34 4.68
CA ARG A 99 -15.54 -15.04 5.34
C ARG A 99 -14.08 -14.57 5.30
N VAL A 100 -13.13 -15.45 5.62
CA VAL A 100 -11.70 -15.15 5.59
C VAL A 100 -11.24 -14.75 4.19
N GLU A 101 -11.69 -15.46 3.16
CA GLU A 101 -11.36 -15.12 1.77
C GLU A 101 -11.95 -13.78 1.35
N CYS A 102 -13.20 -13.50 1.72
CA CYS A 102 -13.83 -12.19 1.47
C CYS A 102 -13.09 -11.04 2.16
N ASP A 103 -12.64 -11.26 3.40
CA ASP A 103 -11.87 -10.26 4.16
C ASP A 103 -10.48 -10.05 3.53
N HIS A 104 -9.82 -11.11 3.08
CA HIS A 104 -8.56 -11.03 2.34
C HIS A 104 -8.71 -10.30 1.00
N ALA A 105 -9.77 -10.58 0.24
CA ALA A 105 -10.03 -9.91 -1.04
C ALA A 105 -10.27 -8.40 -0.85
N ARG A 106 -11.03 -8.01 0.18
CA ARG A 106 -11.24 -6.59 0.55
C ARG A 106 -9.93 -5.92 0.92
N ARG A 107 -9.12 -6.57 1.76
CA ARG A 107 -7.79 -6.07 2.13
C ARG A 107 -6.89 -5.88 0.91
N LEU A 108 -6.87 -6.82 -0.03
CA LEU A 108 -6.09 -6.68 -1.26
C LEU A 108 -6.59 -5.50 -2.14
N ALA A 109 -7.90 -5.28 -2.20
CA ALA A 109 -8.47 -4.12 -2.89
C ALA A 109 -8.03 -2.79 -2.26
N HIS A 110 -7.94 -2.73 -0.93
CA HIS A 110 -7.41 -1.56 -0.23
C HIS A 110 -5.92 -1.34 -0.52
N VAL A 111 -5.11 -2.40 -0.53
CA VAL A 111 -3.68 -2.30 -0.89
C VAL A 111 -3.51 -1.81 -2.34
N ALA A 112 -4.34 -2.29 -3.27
CA ALA A 112 -4.33 -1.80 -4.65
C ALA A 112 -4.72 -0.31 -4.75
N LYS A 113 -5.61 0.16 -3.88
CA LYS A 113 -5.96 1.59 -3.80
C LYS A 113 -4.79 2.41 -3.27
N VAL A 114 -4.11 1.95 -2.21
CA VAL A 114 -2.88 2.57 -1.69
C VAL A 114 -1.80 2.62 -2.78
N ALA A 115 -1.55 1.52 -3.48
CA ALA A 115 -0.57 1.46 -4.57
C ALA A 115 -0.84 2.53 -5.65
N ARG A 116 -2.11 2.69 -6.05
CA ARG A 116 -2.54 3.71 -7.02
C ARG A 116 -2.32 5.14 -6.50
N LEU A 117 -2.64 5.40 -5.24
CA LEU A 117 -2.48 6.73 -4.63
C LEU A 117 -1.01 7.10 -4.49
N CYS A 118 -0.18 6.15 -4.07
CA CYS A 118 1.27 6.32 -3.92
C CYS A 118 2.03 6.27 -5.25
N GLY A 119 1.38 5.88 -6.35
CA GLY A 119 2.01 5.75 -7.68
C GLY A 119 3.05 4.62 -7.76
N ILE A 120 2.89 3.58 -6.94
CA ILE A 120 3.78 2.41 -6.85
C ILE A 120 3.08 1.16 -7.38
N SER A 121 3.84 0.08 -7.63
CA SER A 121 3.24 -1.21 -8.01
C SER A 121 2.52 -1.86 -6.83
N LEU A 122 1.58 -2.76 -7.11
CA LEU A 122 0.89 -3.55 -6.08
C LEU A 122 1.89 -4.37 -5.25
N ASP A 123 2.87 -5.00 -5.91
CA ASP A 123 3.91 -5.79 -5.24
C ASP A 123 4.75 -4.94 -4.29
N GLU A 124 5.10 -3.71 -4.70
CA GLU A 124 5.85 -2.78 -3.87
C GLU A 124 5.02 -2.29 -2.67
N ALA A 125 3.73 -2.02 -2.87
CA ALA A 125 2.81 -1.69 -1.77
C ALA A 125 2.65 -2.84 -0.77
N MET A 126 2.52 -4.09 -1.26
CA MET A 126 2.46 -5.27 -0.41
C MET A 126 3.75 -5.47 0.40
N ARG A 127 4.92 -5.26 -0.22
CA ARG A 127 6.23 -5.34 0.43
C ARG A 127 6.39 -4.29 1.53
N GLN A 128 5.99 -3.05 1.26
CA GLN A 128 6.08 -1.94 2.22
C GLN A 128 5.14 -2.09 3.41
N LEU A 129 3.95 -2.66 3.19
CA LEU A 129 2.97 -2.90 4.24
C LEU A 129 3.23 -4.20 5.02
N GLU A 130 4.39 -4.86 4.79
CA GLU A 130 4.74 -6.18 5.32
C GLU A 130 3.66 -7.26 5.10
N LEU A 131 2.80 -7.05 4.10
CA LEU A 131 1.71 -7.96 3.79
C LEU A 131 2.32 -9.11 2.99
N LYS A 132 2.54 -10.23 3.68
CA LYS A 132 2.81 -11.47 2.97
C LYS A 132 1.62 -11.78 2.06
N PRO A 133 1.85 -12.18 0.79
CA PRO A 133 0.78 -12.77 0.00
C PRO A 133 0.13 -13.85 0.86
N ALA A 134 -1.20 -13.88 0.91
CA ALA A 134 -1.93 -14.90 1.65
C ALA A 134 -1.35 -16.23 1.19
N SER A 135 -0.60 -16.89 2.08
CA SER A 135 -0.08 -18.22 1.80
C SER A 135 -1.32 -19.06 1.62
N VAL A 136 -1.57 -19.44 0.37
CA VAL A 136 -2.60 -20.41 0.02
C VAL A 136 -2.28 -21.63 0.86
N ILE A 137 -3.23 -22.00 1.70
CA ILE A 137 -3.19 -23.13 2.63
C ILE A 137 -3.04 -24.42 1.83
#